data_AF-A0AAV2Z2F6-F1
#
_entry.id   AF-A0AAV2Z2F6-F1
#
_cell.length_a   1.000
_cell.length_b   1.000
_cell.length_c   1.000
_cell.angle_alpha   90.00
_cell.angle_beta   90.00
_cell.angle_gamma   90.00
#
_symmetry.space_group_name_H-M   'P 1'
#
loop_
_entity.id
_entity.type
_entity.pdbx_description
1 polymer ?
#
loop_
_entity_poly.entity_id
_entity_poly.type
_entity_poly.pdbx_seq_one_letter_code
_entity_poly.pdbx_strand_id
1 'polypeptide(L)'
;MHIHSDQLLQVEHGPSRTTAGSPAPTTLPPSPSSTTPPLTPLTSNPPPSAPAKSEALQELDPVAPTERPQEAMEPVAPTVHPMTSSSAPPQRSFESRHDTVAGYDAMIKYLAAYDADHDGSDALYLFFVCSDENHQPYDWNEQCGPARTAVYDVFAKAPESNHLLTIYAGTAEYWQAANDFRSDRDVRVKMLPCLMKWEGHDGETSGMMVGVSLMEPQFLRYLLKSTDEPDPNLSAVALETKQHRVVAGRPAFDELMEQYRRGDMDENDVLPPLYVMFVSGRMEGNKRPWCPYCRYTEVPVDYAFYAFAPLGAHFVRVEVNPSYKAWKQPNEFNRDPALNLRGVPGFYIVKRVANADQQNELVYERLYQRFDMMNELRILFETTTAPQA
;
A
#
# COMPACT_ATOMS: atom_id res chain seq x y z
N MET A 1 -20.08 57.71 34.86
CA MET A 1 -21.44 57.93 34.33
C MET A 1 -22.05 56.54 34.15
N HIS A 2 -23.08 56.21 34.96
CA HIS A 2 -23.96 55.00 34.93
C HIS A 2 -23.28 53.63 35.04
N ILE A 3 -23.15 53.04 36.24
CA ILE A 3 -24.12 52.26 37.08
C ILE A 3 -24.10 50.75 36.76
N HIS A 4 -23.63 49.97 37.74
CA HIS A 4 -23.88 48.55 38.00
C HIS A 4 -25.35 48.32 38.42
N SER A 5 -25.96 47.19 38.04
CA SER A 5 -26.72 46.34 38.98
C SER A 5 -27.24 45.06 38.34
N ASP A 6 -27.09 43.98 39.11
CA ASP A 6 -27.80 42.71 39.04
C ASP A 6 -29.33 42.86 39.02
N GLN A 7 -30.03 41.88 38.44
CA GLN A 7 -31.19 41.28 39.10
C GLN A 7 -31.59 39.91 38.55
N LEU A 8 -31.88 39.02 39.51
CA LEU A 8 -32.48 37.69 39.41
C LEU A 8 -33.86 37.68 38.74
N LEU A 9 -34.22 36.54 38.15
CA LEU A 9 -35.59 36.02 38.21
C LEU A 9 -35.61 34.48 38.12
N GLN A 10 -36.11 33.87 39.20
CA GLN A 10 -36.55 32.48 39.31
C GLN A 10 -37.87 32.27 38.55
N VAL A 11 -38.11 31.09 37.96
CA VAL A 11 -39.44 30.44 37.92
C VAL A 11 -39.27 28.91 37.98
N GLU A 12 -40.26 28.28 38.62
CA GLU A 12 -40.30 27.02 39.36
C GLU A 12 -40.51 25.71 38.55
N HIS A 13 -40.42 24.61 39.32
CA HIS A 13 -40.68 23.21 39.03
C HIS A 13 -42.12 22.86 38.59
N GLY A 14 -42.26 21.75 37.84
CA GLY A 14 -43.40 20.83 38.02
C GLY A 14 -43.83 20.03 36.78
N PRO A 15 -44.32 18.78 36.91
CA PRO A 15 -43.93 17.67 36.02
C PRO A 15 -45.06 17.08 35.16
N SER A 16 -44.72 16.26 34.15
CA SER A 16 -45.56 15.09 33.79
C SER A 16 -44.81 14.04 32.99
N ARG A 17 -44.79 12.83 33.58
CA ARG A 17 -44.49 11.53 32.97
C ARG A 17 -45.58 11.17 31.96
N THR A 18 -45.20 10.67 30.79
CA THR A 18 -46.01 9.65 30.11
C THR A 18 -45.07 8.68 29.38
N THR A 19 -45.19 7.42 29.79
CA THR A 19 -44.55 6.22 29.25
C THR A 19 -45.31 5.70 28.03
N ALA A 20 -44.59 5.40 26.95
CA ALA A 20 -44.94 4.45 25.89
C ALA A 20 -43.63 4.20 25.13
N GLY A 21 -43.15 3.02 24.77
CA GLY A 21 -43.64 1.65 24.82
C GLY A 21 -42.73 0.91 23.83
N SER A 22 -41.91 -0.04 24.30
CA SER A 22 -41.00 -0.81 23.44
C SER A 22 -41.77 -1.70 22.47
N PRO A 23 -41.40 -1.77 21.17
CA PRO A 23 -41.85 -2.84 20.31
C PRO A 23 -40.97 -4.10 20.51
N ALA A 24 -41.65 -5.24 20.69
CA ALA A 24 -41.09 -6.58 20.78
C ALA A 24 -40.52 -7.07 19.43
N PRO A 25 -39.59 -8.04 19.43
CA PRO A 25 -38.94 -8.54 18.23
C PRO A 25 -39.88 -9.45 17.42
N THR A 26 -40.06 -9.11 16.13
CA THR A 26 -40.79 -9.95 15.19
C THR A 26 -39.89 -11.10 14.73
N THR A 27 -40.27 -12.31 15.12
CA THR A 27 -39.69 -13.57 14.66
C THR A 27 -40.22 -13.87 13.26
N LEU A 28 -39.32 -14.06 12.28
CA LEU A 28 -39.67 -14.56 10.96
C LEU A 28 -39.24 -16.03 10.81
N PRO A 29 -40.04 -16.85 10.07
CA PRO A 29 -39.98 -18.31 10.07
C PRO A 29 -38.81 -18.90 9.25
N PRO A 30 -38.45 -20.17 9.48
CA PRO A 30 -37.38 -20.85 8.76
C PRO A 30 -37.74 -21.09 7.29
N SER A 31 -36.82 -20.74 6.39
CA SER A 31 -36.92 -21.06 4.96
C SER A 31 -36.59 -22.53 4.70
N PRO A 32 -37.29 -23.17 3.74
CA PRO A 32 -37.25 -24.62 3.53
C PRO A 32 -35.99 -25.10 2.81
N SER A 33 -35.61 -26.32 3.19
CA SER A 33 -34.57 -27.17 2.62
C SER A 33 -34.68 -27.29 1.10
N SER A 34 -33.60 -27.00 0.37
CA SER A 34 -33.49 -27.34 -1.04
C SER A 34 -32.86 -28.72 -1.21
N THR A 35 -33.67 -29.64 -1.70
CA THR A 35 -33.31 -30.98 -2.11
C THR A 35 -32.49 -30.93 -3.39
N THR A 36 -31.31 -31.55 -3.36
CA THR A 36 -30.44 -31.78 -4.52
C THR A 36 -30.98 -32.96 -5.35
N PRO A 37 -31.17 -32.83 -6.68
CA PRO A 37 -31.27 -34.00 -7.55
C PRO A 37 -29.87 -34.47 -8.03
N PRO A 38 -29.65 -35.78 -8.23
CA PRO A 38 -28.38 -36.31 -8.68
C PRO A 38 -28.28 -36.20 -10.20
N LEU A 39 -27.12 -35.77 -10.72
CA LEU A 39 -26.77 -35.97 -12.12
C LEU A 39 -25.40 -36.65 -12.21
N THR A 40 -25.45 -37.78 -12.90
CA THR A 40 -24.42 -38.76 -13.25
C THR A 40 -23.36 -38.20 -14.23
N PRO A 41 -22.24 -38.91 -14.41
CA PRO A 41 -21.02 -38.36 -14.99
C PRO A 41 -21.04 -38.35 -16.52
N LEU A 42 -20.56 -37.27 -17.11
CA LEU A 42 -20.19 -37.23 -18.53
C LEU A 42 -18.67 -37.28 -18.63
N THR A 43 -18.20 -38.47 -19.01
CA THR A 43 -16.90 -38.76 -19.57
C THR A 43 -16.74 -38.06 -20.92
N SER A 44 -15.67 -37.28 -21.09
CA SER A 44 -15.08 -37.04 -22.41
C SER A 44 -13.59 -36.71 -22.26
N ASN A 45 -12.78 -37.64 -22.75
CA ASN A 45 -11.32 -37.58 -22.86
C ASN A 45 -10.84 -36.38 -23.70
N PRO A 46 -9.58 -35.95 -23.50
CA PRO A 46 -8.98 -34.81 -24.19
C PRO A 46 -8.47 -35.18 -25.59
N PRO A 47 -8.39 -34.22 -26.54
CA PRO A 47 -7.61 -34.37 -27.75
C PRO A 47 -6.15 -33.88 -27.56
N PRO A 48 -5.23 -34.30 -28.44
CA PRO A 48 -3.85 -34.61 -28.09
C PRO A 48 -2.86 -33.46 -28.32
N SER A 49 -1.72 -33.59 -27.63
CA SER A 49 -0.50 -32.81 -27.72
C SER A 49 0.17 -32.85 -29.10
N ALA A 50 0.81 -31.74 -29.50
CA ALA A 50 1.99 -31.69 -30.38
C ALA A 50 2.64 -30.28 -30.27
N PRO A 51 3.91 -30.07 -30.68
CA PRO A 51 5.08 -30.30 -29.85
C PRO A 51 5.93 -29.04 -29.60
N ALA A 52 6.79 -29.16 -28.59
CA ALA A 52 7.82 -28.20 -28.22
C ALA A 52 8.76 -27.83 -29.38
N LYS A 53 9.09 -26.54 -29.48
CA LYS A 53 10.30 -26.07 -30.17
C LYS A 53 11.33 -25.70 -29.12
N SER A 54 12.40 -26.48 -29.11
CA SER A 54 13.67 -26.20 -28.46
C SER A 54 14.35 -25.07 -29.22
N GLU A 55 14.62 -23.96 -28.54
CA GLU A 55 15.65 -23.00 -28.97
C GLU A 55 16.90 -23.25 -28.14
N ALA A 56 17.99 -23.44 -28.88
CA ALA A 56 19.30 -23.80 -28.39
C ALA A 56 19.95 -22.63 -27.66
N LEU A 57 20.50 -22.92 -26.48
CA LEU A 57 21.50 -22.11 -25.82
C LEU A 57 22.71 -21.95 -26.73
N GLN A 58 23.07 -20.72 -27.05
CA GLN A 58 24.41 -20.37 -27.52
C GLN A 58 25.33 -20.22 -26.31
N GLU A 59 26.28 -21.14 -26.25
CA GLU A 59 27.46 -21.16 -25.41
C GLU A 59 28.34 -19.94 -25.77
N LEU A 60 28.60 -19.06 -24.80
CA LEU A 60 29.61 -18.00 -24.93
C LEU A 60 30.85 -18.45 -24.16
N ASP A 61 31.94 -18.64 -24.90
CA ASP A 61 33.26 -18.99 -24.39
C ASP A 61 33.83 -17.91 -23.44
N PRO A 62 34.66 -18.32 -22.46
CA PRO A 62 35.23 -17.43 -21.44
C PRO A 62 36.37 -16.58 -21.98
N VAL A 63 36.29 -15.26 -21.78
CA VAL A 63 37.39 -14.34 -22.06
C VAL A 63 38.42 -14.40 -20.92
N ALA A 64 39.64 -14.79 -21.28
CA ALA A 64 40.80 -14.87 -20.40
C ALA A 64 41.24 -13.47 -19.87
N PRO A 65 41.85 -13.40 -18.68
CA PRO A 65 42.34 -12.15 -18.11
C PRO A 65 43.65 -11.72 -18.79
N THR A 66 43.66 -10.50 -19.33
CA THR A 66 44.89 -9.85 -19.80
C THR A 66 45.57 -9.17 -18.62
N GLU A 67 46.71 -9.70 -18.20
CA GLU A 67 47.66 -9.08 -17.27
C GLU A 67 48.11 -7.72 -17.80
N ARG A 68 48.07 -6.69 -16.95
CA ARG A 68 48.62 -5.36 -17.23
C ARG A 68 49.86 -5.15 -16.35
N PRO A 69 51.01 -4.72 -16.91
CA PRO A 69 52.26 -4.56 -16.15
C PRO A 69 52.14 -3.49 -15.05
N GLN A 70 52.69 -3.81 -13.87
CA GLN A 70 52.95 -2.86 -12.80
C GLN A 70 54.11 -1.94 -13.19
N GLU A 71 53.82 -0.66 -13.37
CA GLU A 71 54.82 0.39 -13.48
C GLU A 71 54.84 1.18 -12.17
N ALA A 72 56.00 1.19 -11.52
CA ALA A 72 56.25 1.87 -10.26
C ALA A 72 56.34 3.38 -10.49
N MET A 73 55.57 4.16 -9.72
CA MET A 73 55.74 5.61 -9.62
C MET A 73 55.92 6.04 -8.17
N GLU A 74 56.89 6.95 -8.02
CA GLU A 74 57.46 7.54 -6.82
C GLU A 74 56.46 8.40 -5.99
N PRO A 75 56.77 8.67 -4.70
CA PRO A 75 55.89 9.43 -3.81
C PRO A 75 55.88 10.92 -4.16
N VAL A 76 54.73 11.41 -4.65
CA VAL A 76 54.48 12.85 -4.87
C VAL A 76 53.93 13.48 -3.58
N ALA A 77 54.57 14.56 -3.14
CA ALA A 77 54.20 15.34 -1.96
C ALA A 77 52.77 15.92 -2.04
N PRO A 78 52.08 16.11 -0.89
CA PRO A 78 50.69 16.57 -0.89
C PRO A 78 50.62 18.04 -1.32
N THR A 79 50.07 18.26 -2.52
CA THR A 79 49.61 19.57 -2.96
C THR A 79 48.27 19.83 -2.29
N VAL A 80 48.25 20.80 -1.36
CA VAL A 80 47.02 21.31 -0.75
C VAL A 80 46.25 22.08 -1.81
N HIS A 81 45.30 21.41 -2.46
CA HIS A 81 44.32 22.09 -3.29
C HIS A 81 43.28 22.75 -2.37
N PRO A 82 42.97 24.05 -2.54
CA PRO A 82 41.87 24.67 -1.83
C PRO A 82 40.60 23.91 -2.19
N MET A 83 39.88 23.43 -1.16
CA MET A 83 38.57 22.84 -1.32
C MET A 83 37.65 23.88 -1.93
N THR A 84 37.48 23.82 -3.25
CA THR A 84 36.34 24.43 -3.92
C THR A 84 35.11 23.76 -3.32
N SER A 85 34.41 24.51 -2.47
CA SER A 85 33.07 24.18 -2.01
C SER A 85 32.21 23.93 -3.24
N SER A 86 31.98 22.67 -3.56
CA SER A 86 31.01 22.23 -4.55
C SER A 86 29.65 22.69 -4.03
N SER A 87 29.20 23.86 -4.49
CA SER A 87 27.84 24.29 -4.27
C SER A 87 26.94 23.23 -4.88
N ALA A 88 26.15 22.55 -4.04
CA ALA A 88 25.07 21.70 -4.53
C ALA A 88 24.25 22.50 -5.57
N PRO A 89 23.77 21.85 -6.64
CA PRO A 89 22.90 22.51 -7.60
C PRO A 89 21.74 23.21 -6.87
N PRO A 90 21.29 24.38 -7.37
CA PRO A 90 20.27 25.16 -6.69
C PRO A 90 18.97 24.36 -6.62
N GLN A 91 18.55 24.08 -5.39
CA GLN A 91 17.34 23.31 -5.11
C GLN A 91 16.11 24.00 -5.71
N ARG A 92 15.37 23.31 -6.60
CA ARG A 92 14.09 23.80 -7.12
C ARG A 92 13.13 24.13 -5.96
N SER A 93 12.55 25.34 -5.98
CA SER A 93 11.62 25.79 -4.94
C SER A 93 10.35 24.95 -4.92
N PHE A 94 9.63 24.99 -3.79
CA PHE A 94 8.34 24.31 -3.65
C PHE A 94 7.36 24.73 -4.77
N GLU A 95 7.22 26.04 -4.99
CA GLU A 95 6.28 26.62 -5.96
C GLU A 95 6.60 26.22 -7.40
N SER A 96 7.88 25.99 -7.71
CA SER A 96 8.29 25.55 -9.06
C SER A 96 7.96 24.08 -9.36
N ARG A 97 7.61 23.30 -8.34
CA ARG A 97 7.32 21.86 -8.41
C ARG A 97 5.92 21.52 -7.88
N HIS A 98 5.09 22.52 -7.67
CA HIS A 98 3.77 22.38 -7.08
C HIS A 98 2.72 23.13 -7.90
N ASP A 99 1.79 22.37 -8.47
CA ASP A 99 0.63 22.91 -9.17
C ASP A 99 -0.66 22.70 -8.39
N THR A 100 -1.66 23.51 -8.70
CA THR A 100 -3.01 23.36 -8.14
C THR A 100 -4.05 23.34 -9.26
N VAL A 101 -5.05 22.47 -9.13
CA VAL A 101 -6.20 22.40 -10.04
C VAL A 101 -7.51 22.28 -9.28
N ALA A 102 -8.58 22.76 -9.90
CA ALA A 102 -9.92 22.80 -9.34
C ALA A 102 -10.83 21.79 -10.06
N GLY A 103 -11.28 20.75 -9.33
CA GLY A 103 -12.22 19.76 -9.84
C GLY A 103 -11.62 18.72 -10.79
N TYR A 104 -12.49 17.81 -11.24
CA TYR A 104 -12.11 16.60 -11.99
C TYR A 104 -11.62 16.92 -13.40
N ASP A 105 -12.35 17.74 -14.14
CA ASP A 105 -12.02 18.07 -15.55
C ASP A 105 -10.64 18.72 -15.68
N ALA A 106 -10.29 19.62 -14.74
CA ALA A 106 -8.99 20.26 -14.72
C ALA A 106 -7.87 19.27 -14.43
N MET A 107 -8.09 18.30 -13.52
CA MET A 107 -7.14 17.22 -13.28
C MET A 107 -6.94 16.36 -14.52
N ILE A 108 -8.01 15.90 -15.19
CA ILE A 108 -7.88 15.07 -16.39
C ILE A 108 -7.12 15.80 -17.50
N LYS A 109 -7.41 17.09 -17.70
CA LYS A 109 -6.67 17.93 -18.65
C LYS A 109 -5.19 18.05 -18.28
N TYR A 110 -4.89 18.22 -16.99
CA TYR A 110 -3.52 18.28 -16.50
C TYR A 110 -2.77 16.97 -16.77
N LEU A 111 -3.36 15.82 -16.42
CA LEU A 111 -2.75 14.51 -16.62
C LEU A 111 -2.49 14.22 -18.10
N ALA A 112 -3.44 14.55 -18.97
CA ALA A 112 -3.26 14.38 -20.41
C ALA A 112 -2.11 15.24 -20.98
N ALA A 113 -1.91 16.45 -20.46
CA ALA A 113 -0.79 17.30 -20.84
C ALA A 113 0.53 16.76 -20.29
N TYR A 114 0.53 16.34 -19.02
CA TYR A 114 1.69 15.72 -18.37
C TYR A 114 2.15 14.49 -19.16
N ASP A 115 1.27 13.54 -19.45
CA ASP A 115 1.65 12.32 -20.19
C ASP A 115 2.15 12.58 -21.63
N ALA A 116 1.74 13.70 -22.24
CA ALA A 116 2.19 14.07 -23.59
C ALA A 116 3.61 14.64 -23.60
N ASP A 117 3.96 15.40 -22.57
CA ASP A 117 5.22 16.14 -22.49
C ASP A 117 6.29 15.43 -21.64
N HIS A 118 5.89 14.43 -20.84
CA HIS A 118 6.75 13.83 -19.83
C HIS A 118 7.60 12.66 -20.36
N ASP A 119 8.90 12.74 -20.13
CA ASP A 119 9.88 11.73 -20.54
C ASP A 119 10.18 10.66 -19.46
N GLY A 120 9.49 10.75 -18.32
CA GLY A 120 9.64 9.83 -17.18
C GLY A 120 10.71 10.23 -16.17
N SER A 121 11.36 11.39 -16.33
CA SER A 121 12.44 11.85 -15.43
C SER A 121 11.95 12.35 -14.07
N ASP A 122 10.78 13.00 -14.03
CA ASP A 122 10.16 13.50 -12.79
C ASP A 122 9.02 12.55 -12.31
N ALA A 123 8.81 12.45 -11.00
CA ALA A 123 7.72 11.68 -10.40
C ALA A 123 6.55 12.60 -10.05
N LEU A 124 5.37 12.36 -10.62
CA LEU A 124 4.16 13.12 -10.30
C LEU A 124 3.35 12.48 -9.16
N TYR A 125 3.01 13.29 -8.17
CA TYR A 125 2.16 12.91 -7.04
C TYR A 125 0.86 13.71 -7.07
N LEU A 126 -0.27 13.00 -6.99
CA LEU A 126 -1.61 13.56 -7.02
C LEU A 126 -2.16 13.64 -5.60
N PHE A 127 -2.42 14.85 -5.12
CA PHE A 127 -2.90 15.11 -3.77
C PHE A 127 -4.31 15.70 -3.77
N PHE A 128 -5.29 14.87 -3.44
CA PHE A 128 -6.70 15.21 -3.43
C PHE A 128 -7.11 15.73 -2.05
N VAL A 129 -7.66 16.94 -2.00
CA VAL A 129 -8.08 17.62 -0.77
C VAL A 129 -9.47 18.21 -0.88
N CYS A 130 -10.06 18.51 0.26
CA CYS A 130 -11.34 19.19 0.40
C CYS A 130 -11.31 20.60 -0.18
N SER A 131 -12.45 21.06 -0.72
CA SER A 131 -12.63 22.44 -1.15
C SER A 131 -14.04 22.96 -0.89
N ASP A 132 -14.24 24.27 -1.04
CA ASP A 132 -15.57 24.88 -1.08
C ASP A 132 -16.18 24.83 -2.49
N GLU A 133 -17.34 25.47 -2.66
CA GLU A 133 -18.08 25.56 -3.93
C GLU A 133 -17.30 26.31 -5.02
N ASN A 134 -16.34 27.15 -4.63
CA ASN A 134 -15.47 27.91 -5.55
C ASN A 134 -14.10 27.24 -5.72
N HIS A 135 -13.98 25.97 -5.32
CA HIS A 135 -12.75 25.19 -5.31
C HIS A 135 -11.59 25.84 -4.53
N GLN A 136 -11.91 26.66 -3.52
CA GLN A 136 -10.93 27.20 -2.59
C GLN A 136 -10.68 26.22 -1.43
N PRO A 137 -9.53 26.31 -0.74
CA PRO A 137 -9.23 25.46 0.40
C PRO A 137 -10.31 25.59 1.49
N TYR A 138 -11.03 24.50 1.75
CA TYR A 138 -12.03 24.43 2.81
C TYR A 138 -12.09 23.02 3.37
N ASP A 139 -11.71 22.85 4.63
CA ASP A 139 -11.48 21.56 5.26
C ASP A 139 -12.76 21.03 5.92
N TRP A 140 -13.77 20.72 5.12
CA TRP A 140 -15.02 20.11 5.60
C TRP A 140 -14.82 18.70 6.18
N ASN A 141 -13.73 18.03 5.83
CA ASN A 141 -13.22 16.87 6.55
C ASN A 141 -12.08 17.35 7.48
N GLU A 142 -12.18 17.01 8.76
CA GLU A 142 -11.19 17.37 9.79
C GLU A 142 -9.75 16.94 9.47
N GLN A 143 -9.58 15.93 8.60
CA GLN A 143 -8.27 15.42 8.20
C GLN A 143 -7.64 16.21 7.04
N CYS A 144 -8.42 16.97 6.25
CA CYS A 144 -7.92 17.65 5.05
C CYS A 144 -6.87 18.72 5.37
N GLY A 145 -7.09 19.52 6.43
CA GLY A 145 -6.14 20.55 6.87
C GLY A 145 -4.81 19.95 7.35
N PRO A 146 -4.83 19.06 8.37
CA PRO A 146 -3.62 18.41 8.87
C PRO A 146 -2.85 17.64 7.81
N ALA A 147 -3.53 16.89 6.94
CA ALA A 147 -2.87 16.17 5.85
C ALA A 147 -2.20 17.14 4.86
N ARG A 148 -2.84 18.27 4.52
CA ARG A 148 -2.23 19.28 3.64
C ARG A 148 -0.94 19.84 4.22
N THR A 149 -0.93 20.17 5.51
CA THR A 149 0.28 20.59 6.21
C THR A 149 1.36 19.51 6.13
N ALA A 150 1.05 18.27 6.53
CA ALA A 150 2.02 17.18 6.56
C ALA A 150 2.60 16.86 5.17
N VAL A 151 1.75 16.79 4.13
CA VAL A 151 2.19 16.52 2.75
C VAL A 151 3.09 17.65 2.24
N TYR A 152 2.72 18.91 2.44
CA TYR A 152 3.51 20.05 1.97
C TYR A 152 4.85 20.14 2.68
N ASP A 153 4.88 19.92 4.00
CA ASP A 153 6.10 19.97 4.80
C ASP A 153 7.11 18.90 4.37
N VAL A 154 6.66 17.68 4.06
CA VAL A 154 7.53 16.60 3.58
C VAL A 154 7.92 16.82 2.11
N PHE A 155 6.99 17.25 1.26
CA PHE A 155 7.25 17.48 -0.16
C PHE A 155 8.25 18.62 -0.42
N ALA A 156 8.23 19.66 0.40
CA ALA A 156 9.22 20.75 0.34
C ALA A 156 10.68 20.25 0.47
N LYS A 157 10.86 19.08 1.10
CA LYS A 157 12.16 18.44 1.32
C LYS A 157 12.40 17.19 0.47
N ALA A 158 11.41 16.80 -0.34
CA ALA A 158 11.50 15.65 -1.24
C ALA A 158 12.47 15.95 -2.41
N PRO A 159 12.95 14.91 -3.12
CA PRO A 159 13.81 15.08 -4.28
C PRO A 159 13.26 16.09 -5.29
N GLU A 160 14.14 16.84 -5.94
CA GLU A 160 13.76 17.87 -6.92
C GLU A 160 13.05 17.33 -8.15
N SER A 161 13.25 16.04 -8.44
CA SER A 161 12.53 15.30 -9.48
C SER A 161 11.09 15.02 -9.09
N ASN A 162 10.63 15.33 -7.89
CA ASN A 162 9.24 15.12 -7.51
C ASN A 162 8.40 16.36 -7.83
N HIS A 163 7.25 16.14 -8.45
CA HIS A 163 6.22 17.14 -8.72
C HIS A 163 4.94 16.81 -7.96
N LEU A 164 4.29 17.82 -7.39
CA LEU A 164 3.04 17.68 -6.66
C LEU A 164 1.92 18.41 -7.39
N LEU A 165 0.81 17.73 -7.61
CA LEU A 165 -0.43 18.33 -8.06
C LEU A 165 -1.45 18.28 -6.92
N THR A 166 -1.82 19.43 -6.36
CA THR A 166 -2.95 19.51 -5.42
C THR A 166 -4.26 19.67 -6.19
N ILE A 167 -5.19 18.74 -5.97
CA ILE A 167 -6.52 18.73 -6.57
C ILE A 167 -7.56 19.11 -5.51
N TYR A 168 -8.19 20.27 -5.69
CA TYR A 168 -9.33 20.71 -4.90
C TYR A 168 -10.59 19.99 -5.39
N ALA A 169 -10.94 18.91 -4.69
CA ALA A 169 -11.84 17.87 -5.18
C ALA A 169 -13.34 18.18 -5.01
N GLY A 170 -13.71 19.30 -4.39
CA GLY A 170 -15.09 19.74 -4.22
C GLY A 170 -15.58 19.75 -2.76
N THR A 171 -16.86 20.10 -2.61
CA THR A 171 -17.55 20.22 -1.31
C THR A 171 -17.91 18.87 -0.70
N ALA A 172 -18.36 18.90 0.55
CA ALA A 172 -18.88 17.72 1.24
C ALA A 172 -20.07 17.10 0.49
N GLU A 173 -20.97 17.93 -0.05
CA GLU A 173 -22.17 17.51 -0.79
C GLU A 173 -21.78 16.78 -2.08
N TYR A 174 -20.85 17.36 -2.86
CA TYR A 174 -20.31 16.72 -4.05
C TYR A 174 -19.63 15.39 -3.74
N TRP A 175 -18.91 15.32 -2.61
CA TRP A 175 -18.22 14.09 -2.21
C TRP A 175 -19.17 12.98 -1.75
N GLN A 176 -20.24 13.33 -1.04
CA GLN A 176 -21.27 12.40 -0.59
C GLN A 176 -22.05 11.79 -1.76
N ALA A 177 -22.23 12.56 -2.85
CA ALA A 177 -22.81 12.08 -4.09
C ALA A 177 -21.92 11.07 -4.83
N ALA A 178 -22.49 10.40 -5.83
CA ALA A 178 -21.69 9.74 -6.86
C ALA A 178 -21.01 10.85 -7.68
N ASN A 179 -19.69 10.78 -7.79
CA ASN A 179 -18.89 11.79 -8.48
C ASN A 179 -17.76 11.15 -9.28
N ASP A 180 -17.19 11.93 -10.20
CA ASP A 180 -16.25 11.45 -11.20
C ASP A 180 -14.98 10.87 -10.57
N PHE A 181 -14.44 11.51 -9.52
CA PHE A 181 -13.28 10.97 -8.79
C PHE A 181 -13.53 9.57 -8.21
N ARG A 182 -14.74 9.30 -7.71
CA ARG A 182 -15.12 8.01 -7.10
C ARG A 182 -15.39 6.92 -8.13
N SER A 183 -15.81 7.29 -9.33
CA SER A 183 -16.12 6.39 -10.45
C SER A 183 -14.98 6.19 -11.43
N ASP A 184 -14.02 7.10 -11.46
CA ASP A 184 -12.87 7.07 -12.36
C ASP A 184 -12.14 5.71 -12.27
N ARG A 185 -11.71 5.21 -13.43
CA ARG A 185 -11.08 3.89 -13.54
C ARG A 185 -9.67 3.89 -12.96
N ASP A 186 -8.95 5.00 -13.11
CA ASP A 186 -7.51 5.12 -12.93
C ASP A 186 -7.20 5.68 -11.54
N VAL A 187 -7.74 6.84 -11.17
CA VAL A 187 -7.48 7.41 -9.83
C VAL A 187 -8.34 6.75 -8.75
N ARG A 188 -9.64 6.53 -9.03
CA ARG A 188 -10.64 5.92 -8.14
C ARG A 188 -10.48 6.30 -6.67
N VAL A 189 -10.68 7.57 -6.34
CA VAL A 189 -10.52 8.09 -4.97
C VAL A 189 -11.80 7.82 -4.17
N LYS A 190 -11.72 7.03 -3.09
CA LYS A 190 -12.91 6.74 -2.23
C LYS A 190 -13.03 7.64 -1.01
N MET A 191 -11.95 8.29 -0.62
CA MET A 191 -11.88 9.11 0.59
C MET A 191 -10.93 10.29 0.35
N LEU A 192 -11.24 11.42 0.97
CA LEU A 192 -10.35 12.58 1.10
C LEU A 192 -9.91 12.70 2.57
N PRO A 193 -8.70 13.20 2.84
CA PRO A 193 -7.64 13.49 1.87
C PRO A 193 -7.00 12.19 1.32
N CYS A 194 -6.39 12.29 0.13
CA CYS A 194 -5.72 11.17 -0.53
C CYS A 194 -4.46 11.63 -1.28
N LEU A 195 -3.36 10.89 -1.17
CA LEU A 195 -2.15 11.07 -1.98
C LEU A 195 -1.88 9.79 -2.77
N MET A 196 -1.41 9.89 -4.00
CA MET A 196 -0.90 8.74 -4.77
C MET A 196 0.14 9.21 -5.79
N LYS A 197 0.94 8.28 -6.29
CA LYS A 197 1.83 8.52 -7.43
C LYS A 197 1.10 8.20 -8.73
N TRP A 198 1.27 9.08 -9.72
CA TRP A 198 0.88 8.87 -11.11
C TRP A 198 2.05 8.24 -11.86
N GLU A 199 1.83 7.08 -12.47
CA GLU A 199 2.86 6.37 -13.23
C GLU A 199 2.76 6.66 -14.74
N GLY A 200 1.67 7.30 -15.21
CA GLY A 200 1.46 7.69 -16.62
C GLY A 200 1.15 6.53 -17.58
N HIS A 201 1.69 5.34 -17.36
CA HIS A 201 1.49 4.17 -18.21
C HIS A 201 0.03 3.68 -18.19
N ASP A 202 -0.78 4.08 -19.19
CA ASP A 202 -2.19 3.68 -19.34
C ASP A 202 -3.09 3.99 -18.13
N GLY A 203 -2.76 5.05 -17.39
CA GLY A 203 -3.46 5.49 -16.18
C GLY A 203 -3.06 4.74 -14.90
N GLU A 204 -1.88 4.12 -14.89
CA GLU A 204 -1.36 3.44 -13.71
C GLU A 204 -1.10 4.39 -12.55
N THR A 205 -1.46 3.93 -11.35
CA THR A 205 -1.25 4.66 -10.09
C THR A 205 -0.73 3.73 -9.02
N SER A 206 0.19 4.24 -8.19
CA SER A 206 0.81 3.48 -7.11
C SER A 206 0.84 4.30 -5.82
N GLY A 207 1.21 3.65 -4.71
CA GLY A 207 1.53 4.34 -3.47
C GLY A 207 0.39 5.13 -2.83
N MET A 208 -0.86 4.67 -2.99
CA MET A 208 -2.02 5.41 -2.52
C MET A 208 -2.11 5.40 -0.98
N MET A 209 -2.21 6.59 -0.39
CA MET A 209 -2.38 6.81 1.04
C MET A 209 -3.61 7.68 1.30
N VAL A 210 -4.33 7.42 2.39
CA VAL A 210 -5.61 8.09 2.71
C VAL A 210 -5.72 8.40 4.19
N GLY A 211 -6.44 9.48 4.51
CA GLY A 211 -6.78 9.82 5.89
C GLY A 211 -5.56 9.84 6.80
N VAL A 212 -5.62 9.09 7.92
CA VAL A 212 -4.58 9.07 8.99
C VAL A 212 -3.19 8.73 8.49
N SER A 213 -3.03 7.90 7.45
CA SER A 213 -1.70 7.54 6.96
C SER A 213 -0.97 8.73 6.31
N LEU A 214 -1.69 9.78 5.89
CA LEU A 214 -1.09 11.02 5.36
C LEU A 214 -0.59 11.95 6.46
N MET A 215 -0.94 11.70 7.72
CA MET A 215 -0.43 12.47 8.86
C MET A 215 0.84 11.86 9.46
N GLU A 216 1.27 10.69 8.97
CA GLU A 216 2.47 10.00 9.41
C GLU A 216 3.67 10.43 8.53
N PRO A 217 4.59 11.27 9.04
CA PRO A 217 5.67 11.82 8.21
C PRO A 217 6.54 10.72 7.61
N GLN A 218 6.76 9.62 8.30
CA GLN A 218 7.59 8.51 7.83
C GLN A 218 6.98 7.81 6.61
N PHE A 219 5.66 7.61 6.58
CA PHE A 219 5.00 7.05 5.39
C PHE A 219 5.09 8.01 4.20
N LEU A 220 4.91 9.31 4.43
CA LEU A 220 5.10 10.34 3.39
C LEU A 220 6.53 10.36 2.87
N ARG A 221 7.52 10.37 3.76
CA ARG A 221 8.95 10.39 3.42
C ARG A 221 9.34 9.13 2.64
N TYR A 222 8.79 7.98 3.01
CA TYR A 222 9.01 6.72 2.29
C TYR A 222 8.41 6.77 0.87
N LEU A 223 7.16 7.22 0.73
CA LEU A 223 6.50 7.36 -0.58
C LEU A 223 7.18 8.40 -1.50
N LEU A 224 7.53 9.54 -0.94
CA LEU A 224 8.17 10.66 -1.64
C LEU A 224 9.67 10.47 -1.81
N LYS A 225 10.25 9.41 -1.21
CA LYS A 225 11.69 9.13 -1.21
C LYS A 225 12.52 10.31 -0.69
N SER A 226 12.05 10.98 0.36
CA SER A 226 12.75 12.12 0.97
C SER A 226 14.04 11.67 1.67
N THR A 227 15.17 12.28 1.32
CA THR A 227 16.51 11.92 1.82
C THR A 227 17.24 13.08 2.52
N ASP A 228 16.52 14.15 2.85
CA ASP A 228 17.03 15.32 3.58
C ASP A 228 17.53 14.97 4.99
N GLU A 229 16.96 13.93 5.60
CA GLU A 229 17.37 13.38 6.88
C GLU A 229 17.28 11.84 6.84
N PRO A 230 18.18 11.12 7.53
CA PRO A 230 18.08 9.67 7.68
C PRO A 230 16.80 9.29 8.44
N ASP A 231 16.09 8.26 7.99
CA ASP A 231 14.99 7.69 8.76
C ASP A 231 15.54 6.82 9.90
N PRO A 232 15.24 7.13 11.18
CA PRO A 232 15.80 6.43 12.32
C PRO A 232 15.34 4.97 12.44
N ASN A 233 14.23 4.57 11.81
CA ASN A 233 13.73 3.20 11.84
C ASN A 233 14.20 2.38 10.63
N LEU A 234 14.64 3.02 9.54
CA LEU A 234 15.14 2.32 8.35
C LEU A 234 16.67 2.24 8.35
N SER A 235 17.20 1.18 8.94
CA SER A 235 18.64 0.91 8.90
C SER A 235 19.05 0.24 7.58
N ALA A 236 20.29 0.49 7.12
CA ALA A 236 20.85 -0.17 5.94
C ALA A 236 20.83 -1.71 6.08
N VAL A 237 21.12 -2.22 7.29
CA VAL A 237 21.08 -3.65 7.58
C VAL A 237 19.66 -4.23 7.42
N ALA A 238 18.63 -3.49 7.85
CA ALA A 238 17.25 -3.94 7.65
C ALA A 238 16.86 -3.97 6.17
N LEU A 239 17.31 -2.99 5.38
CA LEU A 239 17.06 -2.95 3.93
C LEU A 239 17.79 -4.07 3.17
N GLU A 240 18.95 -4.49 3.64
CA GLU A 240 19.76 -5.55 3.03
C GLU A 240 19.27 -6.95 3.40
N THR A 241 18.90 -7.18 4.67
CA THR A 241 18.59 -8.52 5.18
C THR A 241 17.12 -8.92 5.06
N LYS A 242 16.19 -7.95 4.99
CA LYS A 242 14.76 -8.27 4.88
C LYS A 242 14.35 -8.45 3.43
N GLN A 243 13.56 -9.49 3.16
CA GLN A 243 13.12 -9.81 1.80
C GLN A 243 11.63 -9.49 1.62
N HIS A 244 11.30 -8.64 0.65
CA HIS A 244 9.92 -8.39 0.23
C HIS A 244 9.71 -8.93 -1.20
N ARG A 245 8.72 -9.80 -1.38
CA ARG A 245 8.39 -10.40 -2.68
C ARG A 245 6.91 -10.20 -3.01
N VAL A 246 6.60 -9.97 -4.29
CA VAL A 246 5.23 -10.00 -4.81
C VAL A 246 5.09 -11.23 -5.70
N VAL A 247 4.08 -12.05 -5.45
CA VAL A 247 3.75 -13.22 -6.26
C VAL A 247 2.29 -13.15 -6.71
N ALA A 248 2.01 -13.65 -7.91
CA ALA A 248 0.67 -13.57 -8.50
C ALA A 248 0.07 -14.97 -8.69
N GLY A 249 -1.15 -15.14 -8.19
CA GLY A 249 -1.92 -16.37 -8.32
C GLY A 249 -1.46 -17.48 -7.38
N ARG A 250 -2.28 -18.54 -7.33
CA ARG A 250 -2.09 -19.67 -6.42
C ARG A 250 -0.85 -20.51 -6.71
N PRO A 251 -0.48 -20.82 -7.97
CA PRO A 251 0.71 -21.65 -8.21
C PRO A 251 1.99 -21.06 -7.63
N ALA A 252 2.21 -19.74 -7.80
CA ALA A 252 3.37 -19.05 -7.27
C ALA A 252 3.34 -18.97 -5.73
N PHE A 253 2.15 -18.82 -5.14
CA PHE A 253 1.98 -18.89 -3.68
C PHE A 253 2.31 -20.28 -3.14
N ASP A 254 1.76 -21.34 -3.72
CA ASP A 254 1.99 -22.72 -3.28
C ASP A 254 3.47 -23.12 -3.42
N GLU A 255 4.13 -22.72 -4.50
CA GLU A 255 5.57 -22.94 -4.69
C GLU A 255 6.40 -22.27 -3.59
N LEU A 256 6.08 -21.02 -3.24
CA LEU A 256 6.79 -20.29 -2.18
C LEU A 256 6.53 -20.92 -0.80
N MET A 257 5.29 -21.30 -0.50
CA MET A 257 4.97 -22.01 0.75
C MET A 257 5.68 -23.36 0.83
N GLU A 258 5.82 -24.08 -0.28
CA GLU A 258 6.56 -25.33 -0.33
C GLU A 258 8.06 -25.11 -0.06
N GLN A 259 8.67 -24.09 -0.65
CA GLN A 259 10.06 -23.71 -0.34
C GLN A 259 10.25 -23.41 1.15
N TYR A 260 9.35 -22.62 1.74
CA TYR A 260 9.37 -22.31 3.16
C TYR A 260 9.22 -23.57 4.05
N ARG A 261 8.32 -24.48 3.66
CA ARG A 261 8.07 -25.74 4.36
C ARG A 261 9.28 -26.67 4.35
N ARG A 262 10.03 -26.72 3.24
CA ARG A 262 11.26 -27.52 3.09
C ARG A 262 12.49 -26.93 3.76
N GLY A 263 12.47 -25.63 4.08
CA GLY A 263 13.63 -24.92 4.63
C GLY A 263 14.55 -24.33 3.59
N ASP A 264 14.12 -24.26 2.33
CA ASP A 264 14.92 -23.65 1.24
C ASP A 264 15.11 -22.14 1.44
N MET A 265 14.35 -21.54 2.35
CA MET A 265 14.41 -20.12 2.71
C MET A 265 15.17 -19.88 4.02
N ASP A 266 15.67 -20.93 4.68
CA ASP A 266 16.39 -20.79 5.94
C ASP A 266 17.78 -20.19 5.67
N GLU A 267 18.17 -19.17 6.43
CA GLU A 267 19.49 -18.56 6.34
C GLU A 267 20.33 -19.00 7.53
N ASN A 268 21.47 -19.66 7.28
CA ASN A 268 22.35 -20.21 8.31
C ASN A 268 21.60 -21.13 9.31
N ASP A 269 20.73 -21.99 8.78
CA ASP A 269 19.85 -22.89 9.56
C ASP A 269 18.85 -22.17 10.50
N VAL A 270 18.65 -20.86 10.30
CA VAL A 270 17.66 -20.05 11.02
C VAL A 270 16.41 -19.88 10.15
N LEU A 271 15.27 -20.33 10.68
CA LEU A 271 13.96 -20.13 10.05
C LEU A 271 13.59 -18.63 10.07
N PRO A 272 13.44 -17.97 8.91
CA PRO A 272 13.03 -16.58 8.89
C PRO A 272 11.55 -16.43 9.30
N PRO A 273 11.21 -15.37 10.06
CA PRO A 273 9.82 -14.96 10.24
C PRO A 273 9.18 -14.64 8.89
N LEU A 274 8.06 -15.30 8.58
CA LEU A 274 7.35 -15.15 7.31
C LEU A 274 5.99 -14.47 7.51
N TYR A 275 5.83 -13.33 6.87
CA TYR A 275 4.59 -12.57 6.80
C TYR A 275 4.00 -12.68 5.40
N VAL A 276 2.70 -12.96 5.31
CA VAL A 276 2.00 -13.07 4.02
C VAL A 276 0.79 -12.14 4.02
N MET A 277 0.69 -11.29 3.00
CA MET A 277 -0.46 -10.43 2.79
C MET A 277 -1.11 -10.73 1.44
N PHE A 278 -2.30 -11.31 1.47
CA PHE A 278 -3.14 -11.48 0.29
C PHE A 278 -3.77 -10.15 -0.07
N VAL A 279 -3.54 -9.69 -1.29
CA VAL A 279 -4.08 -8.46 -1.85
C VAL A 279 -4.84 -8.76 -3.13
N SER A 280 -5.69 -7.84 -3.57
CA SER A 280 -6.33 -7.95 -4.88
C SER A 280 -5.30 -8.00 -6.00
N GLY A 281 -5.57 -8.81 -7.02
CA GLY A 281 -4.87 -8.67 -8.28
C GLY A 281 -5.06 -7.31 -8.94
N ARG A 282 -4.28 -7.07 -9.98
CA ARG A 282 -4.24 -5.81 -10.71
C ARG A 282 -5.19 -5.82 -11.91
N MET A 283 -5.84 -4.69 -12.17
CA MET A 283 -6.73 -4.51 -13.31
C MET A 283 -5.93 -4.47 -14.61
N GLU A 284 -6.50 -5.07 -15.66
CA GLU A 284 -5.96 -4.96 -17.01
C GLU A 284 -6.06 -3.51 -17.51
N GLY A 285 -5.06 -3.06 -18.27
CA GLY A 285 -4.90 -1.67 -18.70
C GLY A 285 -4.03 -0.86 -17.75
N ASN A 286 -4.50 -0.58 -16.52
CA ASN A 286 -3.86 0.42 -15.64
C ASN A 286 -3.12 -0.16 -14.42
N LYS A 287 -2.96 -1.49 -14.34
CA LYS A 287 -2.25 -2.22 -13.26
C LYS A 287 -2.67 -1.86 -11.83
N ARG A 288 -3.80 -1.18 -11.65
CA ARG A 288 -4.28 -0.76 -10.34
C ARG A 288 -4.91 -1.95 -9.61
N PRO A 289 -4.63 -2.17 -8.32
CA PRO A 289 -5.35 -3.16 -7.53
C PRO A 289 -6.86 -2.87 -7.55
N TRP A 290 -7.70 -3.88 -7.81
CA TRP A 290 -9.15 -3.67 -7.87
C TRP A 290 -9.76 -3.41 -6.47
N CYS A 291 -9.10 -3.82 -5.39
CA CYS A 291 -9.51 -3.54 -4.03
C CYS A 291 -8.93 -2.20 -3.55
N PRO A 292 -9.77 -1.19 -3.23
CA PRO A 292 -9.28 0.08 -2.72
C PRO A 292 -8.48 -0.07 -1.41
N TYR A 293 -8.92 -0.94 -0.50
CA TYR A 293 -8.24 -1.17 0.78
C TYR A 293 -6.86 -1.83 0.62
N CYS A 294 -6.65 -2.63 -0.43
CA CYS A 294 -5.32 -3.13 -0.74
C CYS A 294 -4.39 -1.97 -1.12
N ARG A 295 -4.85 -1.01 -1.92
CA ARG A 295 -4.05 0.17 -2.31
C ARG A 295 -3.63 0.99 -1.09
N TYR A 296 -4.55 1.26 -0.17
CA TYR A 296 -4.30 2.10 1.02
C TYR A 296 -3.24 1.55 1.96
N THR A 297 -2.99 0.25 1.89
CA THR A 297 -2.16 -0.46 2.85
C THR A 297 -0.78 -0.82 2.29
N GLU A 298 -0.57 -0.69 0.97
CA GLU A 298 0.70 -1.04 0.33
C GLU A 298 1.87 -0.26 0.95
N VAL A 299 1.79 1.07 1.03
CA VAL A 299 2.88 1.91 1.56
C VAL A 299 3.06 1.76 3.06
N PRO A 300 2.00 1.89 3.91
CA PRO A 300 2.17 1.77 5.35
C PRO A 300 2.77 0.42 5.77
N VAL A 301 2.30 -0.69 5.19
CA VAL A 301 2.77 -2.04 5.50
C VAL A 301 4.21 -2.25 5.05
N ASP A 302 4.56 -1.81 3.83
CA ASP A 302 5.91 -1.97 3.28
C ASP A 302 6.93 -1.20 4.13
N TYR A 303 6.64 0.06 4.45
CA TYR A 303 7.45 0.83 5.39
C TYR A 303 7.61 0.11 6.74
N ALA A 304 6.49 -0.29 7.35
CA ALA A 304 6.50 -0.86 8.69
C ALA A 304 7.24 -2.22 8.74
N PHE A 305 7.19 -3.00 7.67
CA PHE A 305 7.97 -4.22 7.55
C PHE A 305 9.47 -3.92 7.64
N TYR A 306 9.96 -2.99 6.82
CA TYR A 306 11.37 -2.61 6.85
C TYR A 306 11.77 -1.90 8.15
N ALA A 307 10.87 -1.14 8.76
CA ALA A 307 11.12 -0.43 10.00
C ALA A 307 11.13 -1.33 11.25
N PHE A 308 10.20 -2.30 11.35
CA PHE A 308 9.90 -2.94 12.63
C PHE A 308 9.95 -4.47 12.63
N ALA A 309 9.89 -5.13 11.46
CA ALA A 309 10.04 -6.58 11.44
C ALA A 309 11.44 -7.00 11.94
N PRO A 310 11.60 -8.21 12.50
CA PRO A 310 12.92 -8.75 12.80
C PRO A 310 13.84 -8.78 11.55
N LEU A 311 15.16 -8.73 11.76
CA LEU A 311 16.14 -8.88 10.69
C LEU A 311 16.01 -10.28 10.07
N GLY A 312 16.30 -10.39 8.76
CA GLY A 312 16.11 -11.64 8.01
C GLY A 312 14.64 -12.03 7.83
N ALA A 313 13.66 -11.19 8.18
CA ALA A 313 12.25 -11.48 7.95
C ALA A 313 11.90 -11.44 6.46
N HIS A 314 10.89 -12.23 6.09
CA HIS A 314 10.34 -12.28 4.75
C HIS A 314 8.90 -11.76 4.74
N PHE A 315 8.59 -10.87 3.81
CA PHE A 315 7.25 -10.39 3.54
C PHE A 315 6.83 -10.75 2.11
N VAL A 316 5.72 -11.46 1.97
CA VAL A 316 5.19 -11.86 0.68
C VAL A 316 3.81 -11.26 0.45
N ARG A 317 3.69 -10.43 -0.57
CA ARG A 317 2.42 -9.92 -1.07
C ARG A 317 1.90 -10.87 -2.15
N VAL A 318 0.75 -11.48 -1.90
CA VAL A 318 0.13 -12.44 -2.82
C VAL A 318 -1.03 -11.77 -3.54
N GLU A 319 -0.88 -11.54 -4.84
CA GLU A 319 -1.96 -11.06 -5.69
C GLU A 319 -2.93 -12.22 -6.01
N VAL A 320 -4.19 -12.10 -5.57
CA VAL A 320 -5.23 -13.10 -5.82
C VAL A 320 -5.80 -12.96 -7.24
N ASN A 321 -7.09 -13.23 -7.45
CA ASN A 321 -7.72 -13.08 -8.76
C ASN A 321 -7.54 -11.67 -9.37
N PRO A 322 -7.46 -11.57 -10.71
CA PRO A 322 -7.22 -10.30 -11.42
C PRO A 322 -8.41 -9.35 -11.40
N SER A 323 -9.61 -9.81 -11.00
CA SER A 323 -10.80 -8.95 -10.94
C SER A 323 -11.69 -9.24 -9.74
N TYR A 324 -12.43 -8.23 -9.30
CA TYR A 324 -13.43 -8.38 -8.25
C TYR A 324 -14.53 -9.38 -8.63
N LYS A 325 -14.92 -9.44 -9.91
CA LYS A 325 -15.93 -10.40 -10.39
C LYS A 325 -15.47 -11.84 -10.21
N ALA A 326 -14.20 -12.12 -10.54
CA ALA A 326 -13.60 -13.44 -10.34
C ALA A 326 -13.46 -13.77 -8.84
N TRP A 327 -13.02 -12.80 -8.02
CA TRP A 327 -12.91 -12.94 -6.57
C TRP A 327 -14.24 -13.33 -5.89
N LYS A 328 -15.35 -12.77 -6.37
CA LYS A 328 -16.69 -13.04 -5.82
C LYS A 328 -17.20 -14.45 -6.11
N GLN A 329 -16.63 -15.15 -7.09
CA GLN A 329 -16.91 -16.55 -7.32
C GLN A 329 -16.05 -17.42 -6.39
N PRO A 330 -16.52 -18.62 -6.02
CA PRO A 330 -15.68 -19.56 -5.31
C PRO A 330 -14.40 -19.86 -6.11
N ASN A 331 -13.24 -19.71 -5.47
CA ASN A 331 -11.93 -19.83 -6.08
C ASN A 331 -10.95 -20.53 -5.14
N GLU A 332 -9.76 -20.80 -5.63
CA GLU A 332 -8.69 -21.51 -4.93
C GLU A 332 -8.22 -20.84 -3.63
N PHE A 333 -8.39 -19.53 -3.46
CA PHE A 333 -8.02 -18.84 -2.22
C PHE A 333 -9.17 -18.81 -1.21
N ASN A 334 -10.37 -18.45 -1.65
CA ASN A 334 -11.52 -18.31 -0.74
C ASN A 334 -12.16 -19.65 -0.33
N ARG A 335 -11.80 -20.75 -0.99
CA ARG A 335 -12.16 -22.12 -0.60
C ARG A 335 -11.09 -22.81 0.24
N ASP A 336 -9.90 -22.24 0.36
CA ASP A 336 -8.83 -22.84 1.15
C ASP A 336 -9.20 -22.75 2.65
N PRO A 337 -9.43 -23.89 3.34
CA PRO A 337 -9.81 -23.88 4.74
C PRO A 337 -8.67 -23.43 5.66
N ALA A 338 -7.40 -23.62 5.27
CA ALA A 338 -6.25 -23.19 6.06
C ALA A 338 -6.13 -21.66 6.06
N LEU A 339 -6.39 -21.02 4.91
CA LEU A 339 -6.39 -19.57 4.81
C LEU A 339 -7.66 -18.93 5.38
N ASN A 340 -8.83 -19.55 5.13
CA ASN A 340 -10.15 -18.97 5.42
C ASN A 340 -10.24 -17.50 4.93
N LEU A 341 -9.74 -17.25 3.72
CA LEU A 341 -9.59 -15.91 3.15
C LEU A 341 -10.93 -15.42 2.59
N ARG A 342 -11.68 -14.68 3.41
CA ARG A 342 -13.01 -14.13 3.04
C ARG A 342 -12.97 -12.78 2.32
N GLY A 343 -11.83 -12.10 2.35
CA GLY A 343 -11.66 -10.77 1.77
C GLY A 343 -10.19 -10.37 1.76
N VAL A 344 -9.87 -9.33 0.99
CA VAL A 344 -8.54 -8.73 0.87
C VAL A 344 -8.59 -7.25 1.26
N PRO A 345 -7.54 -6.67 1.89
CA PRO A 345 -6.31 -7.36 2.25
C PRO A 345 -6.50 -8.37 3.40
N GLY A 346 -5.78 -9.49 3.34
CA GLY A 346 -5.74 -10.50 4.39
C GLY A 346 -4.30 -10.74 4.80
N PHE A 347 -3.97 -10.45 6.06
CA PHE A 347 -2.61 -10.51 6.56
C PHE A 347 -2.44 -11.71 7.50
N TYR A 348 -1.32 -12.42 7.36
CA TYR A 348 -1.00 -13.63 8.10
C TYR A 348 0.46 -13.67 8.53
N ILE A 349 0.70 -14.31 9.68
CA ILE A 349 2.00 -14.86 10.05
C ILE A 349 1.97 -16.33 9.67
N VAL A 350 3.01 -16.81 8.99
CA VAL A 350 3.16 -18.22 8.65
C VAL A 350 4.16 -18.84 9.60
N LYS A 351 3.73 -19.89 10.30
CA LYS A 351 4.57 -20.66 11.22
C LYS A 351 4.82 -22.04 10.66
N ARG A 352 6.07 -22.48 10.71
CA ARG A 352 6.45 -23.87 10.41
C ARG A 352 6.43 -24.67 11.71
N VAL A 353 5.56 -25.68 11.79
CA VAL A 353 5.39 -26.50 12.99
C VAL A 353 5.68 -27.96 12.63
N ALA A 354 6.49 -28.63 13.45
CA ALA A 354 6.72 -30.06 13.28
C ALA A 354 5.46 -30.84 13.70
N ASN A 355 4.94 -31.68 12.82
CA ASN A 355 3.84 -32.59 13.15
C ASN A 355 4.36 -33.88 13.83
N ALA A 356 3.45 -34.76 14.23
CA ALA A 356 3.77 -36.02 14.92
C ALA A 356 4.70 -36.96 14.13
N ASP A 357 4.72 -36.84 12.79
CA ASP A 357 5.58 -37.61 11.89
C ASP A 357 6.87 -36.86 11.51
N GLN A 358 7.23 -35.80 12.26
CA GLN A 358 8.36 -34.90 11.98
C GLN A 358 8.33 -34.23 10.61
N GLN A 359 7.16 -34.17 9.97
CA GLN A 359 6.98 -33.36 8.77
C GLN A 359 6.62 -31.94 9.17
N ASN A 360 7.20 -30.98 8.46
CA ASN A 360 6.87 -29.57 8.64
C ASN A 360 5.47 -29.28 8.05
N GLU A 361 4.55 -28.84 8.90
CA GLU A 361 3.26 -28.27 8.54
C GLU A 361 3.32 -26.74 8.63
N LEU A 362 2.49 -26.06 7.82
CA LEU A 362 2.37 -24.61 7.86
C LEU A 362 1.07 -24.19 8.54
N VAL A 363 1.19 -23.36 9.58
CA VAL A 363 0.07 -22.75 10.29
C VAL A 363 -0.03 -21.28 9.89
N TYR A 364 -1.23 -20.87 9.48
CA TYR A 364 -1.53 -19.50 9.07
C TYR A 364 -2.27 -18.77 10.18
N GLU A 365 -1.58 -17.88 10.89
CA GLU A 365 -2.18 -17.05 11.94
C GLU A 365 -2.66 -15.73 11.34
N ARG A 366 -3.99 -15.56 11.26
CA ARG A 366 -4.59 -14.36 10.68
C ARG A 366 -4.51 -13.17 11.62
N LEU A 367 -4.06 -12.06 11.05
CA LEU A 367 -3.90 -10.77 11.71
C LEU A 367 -5.06 -9.83 11.35
N TYR A 368 -5.59 -9.14 12.37
CA TYR A 368 -6.75 -8.24 12.28
C TYR A 368 -6.40 -6.88 12.88
N GLN A 369 -5.52 -6.13 12.21
CA GLN A 369 -5.12 -4.78 12.62
C GLN A 369 -5.53 -3.73 11.58
N ARG A 370 -5.46 -2.45 11.98
CA ARG A 370 -5.54 -1.32 11.06
C ARG A 370 -4.19 -1.13 10.37
N PHE A 371 -4.10 -1.54 9.11
CA PHE A 371 -2.87 -1.50 8.34
C PHE A 371 -2.53 -0.12 7.75
N ASP A 372 -3.26 0.92 8.14
CA ASP A 372 -3.02 2.32 7.79
C ASP A 372 -2.48 3.15 8.98
N MET A 373 -2.30 2.52 10.15
CA MET A 373 -1.83 3.18 11.37
C MET A 373 -0.46 2.66 11.79
N MET A 374 0.50 3.58 11.97
CA MET A 374 1.89 3.25 12.31
C MET A 374 2.01 2.41 13.59
N ASN A 375 1.31 2.80 14.65
CA ASN A 375 1.41 2.13 15.95
C ASN A 375 0.89 0.69 15.91
N GLU A 376 -0.20 0.44 15.17
CA GLU A 376 -0.76 -0.90 15.01
C GLU A 376 0.19 -1.82 14.24
N LEU A 377 0.82 -1.29 13.18
CA LEU A 377 1.81 -2.01 12.39
C LEU A 377 3.11 -2.26 13.18
N ARG A 378 3.56 -1.29 13.98
CA ARG A 378 4.69 -1.47 14.88
C ARG A 378 4.44 -2.62 15.85
N ILE A 379 3.31 -2.59 16.56
CA ILE A 379 2.93 -3.65 17.50
C ILE A 379 2.89 -5.01 16.78
N LEU A 380 2.28 -5.08 15.61
CA LEU A 380 2.20 -6.31 14.81
C LEU A 380 3.60 -6.89 14.53
N PHE A 381 4.52 -6.09 14.00
CA PHE A 381 5.84 -6.59 13.59
C PHE A 381 6.78 -6.84 14.79
N GLU A 382 6.73 -6.00 15.83
CA GLU A 382 7.59 -6.15 17.02
C GLU A 382 7.13 -7.31 17.93
N THR A 383 5.82 -7.56 18.08
CA THR A 383 5.33 -8.62 18.99
C THR A 383 5.36 -10.03 18.41
N THR A 384 5.52 -10.15 17.09
CA THR A 384 5.62 -11.45 16.40
C THR A 384 7.00 -12.12 16.60
N THR A 385 7.90 -11.53 17.39
CA THR A 385 9.32 -11.87 17.49
C THR A 385 9.69 -13.00 18.46
N ALA A 386 8.74 -13.71 19.08
CA ALA A 386 9.11 -14.82 19.98
C ALA A 386 9.11 -16.17 19.22
N PRO A 387 10.28 -16.71 18.83
CA PRO A 387 10.37 -18.15 18.61
C PRO A 387 10.06 -18.85 19.93
N GLN A 388 9.08 -19.75 19.94
CA GLN A 388 9.02 -20.76 20.98
C GLN A 388 10.18 -21.71 20.71
N ALA A 389 11.18 -21.64 21.60
CA ALA A 389 12.28 -22.59 21.67
C ALA A 389 11.80 -24.01 22.00
#